data_AF-A0A672TAG4-F1
#
_entry.id   AF-A0A672TAG4-F1
#
_cell.length_a   1.000
_cell.length_b   1.000
_cell.length_c   1.000
_cell.angle_alpha   90.00
_cell.angle_beta   90.00
_cell.angle_gamma   90.00
#
_symmetry.space_group_name_H-M   'P 1'
#
loop_
_entity.id
_entity.type
_entity.pdbx_description
1 polymer ?
#
loop_
_entity_poly.entity_id
_entity_poly.type
_entity_poly.pdbx_seq_one_letter_code
_entity_poly.pdbx_strand_id
1 'polypeptide(L)'
;MQLQALRIERFIDRMLTAREKAVQSSNEEINDRIEDAEGVGEPRDTKQLTLNRGCSDSKLVVGLWASALLLGSSAHRLTTLHFEAQTVSPLLSLFNDQCTLTFLPKRQRQSPPYDPARFDTWPNALCSPPMSSGTHSWVLDVGTSAAFKVGVCYSSIERKGSGNAARLGYNTKSWVLSHYEGDLSFCHDGCNVGITVAKKLKRVGLLLDWPSQTLLFYDPESMSVLHVVRHAFSEPLLAACAVADQSVSIVH
;
A
#
# COMPACT_ATOMS: atom_id res chain seq x y z
N MET A 1 -41.64 12.10 -7.70
CA MET A 1 -40.32 11.94 -7.05
C MET A 1 -40.35 11.03 -5.81
N GLN A 2 -41.26 11.21 -4.84
CA GLN A 2 -41.31 10.39 -3.61
C GLN A 2 -41.51 8.88 -3.83
N LEU A 3 -42.30 8.47 -4.83
CA LEU A 3 -42.54 7.05 -5.12
C LEU A 3 -41.31 6.29 -5.65
N GLN A 4 -40.34 6.97 -6.26
CA GLN A 4 -39.11 6.32 -6.73
C GLN A 4 -38.09 6.15 -5.61
N ALA A 5 -37.97 7.13 -4.72
CA ALA A 5 -37.12 7.02 -3.52
C ALA A 5 -37.55 5.85 -2.63
N LEU A 6 -38.85 5.69 -2.38
CA LEU A 6 -39.39 4.60 -1.57
C LEU A 6 -39.15 3.21 -2.17
N ARG A 7 -39.03 3.11 -3.50
CA ARG A 7 -38.72 1.85 -4.19
C ARG A 7 -37.24 1.48 -4.07
N ILE A 8 -36.36 2.48 -4.10
CA ILE A 8 -34.90 2.28 -3.92
C ILE A 8 -34.60 1.87 -2.48
N GLU A 9 -35.20 2.53 -1.48
CA GLU A 9 -35.03 2.16 -0.07
C GLU A 9 -35.48 0.72 0.19
N ARG A 10 -36.66 0.33 -0.30
CA ARG A 10 -37.15 -1.06 -0.17
C ARG A 10 -36.28 -2.08 -0.90
N PHE A 11 -35.62 -1.68 -1.99
CA PHE A 11 -34.71 -2.56 -2.72
C PHE A 11 -33.39 -2.74 -1.96
N ILE A 12 -32.83 -1.65 -1.43
CA ILE A 12 -31.62 -1.67 -0.61
C ILE A 12 -31.86 -2.50 0.66
N ASP A 13 -32.98 -2.28 1.35
CA ASP A 13 -33.36 -3.03 2.55
C ASP A 13 -33.48 -4.54 2.26
N ARG A 14 -34.17 -4.92 1.17
CA ARG A 14 -34.24 -6.33 0.75
C ARG A 14 -32.87 -6.93 0.43
N MET A 15 -31.98 -6.17 -0.21
CA MET A 15 -30.64 -6.62 -0.55
C MET A 15 -29.75 -6.77 0.70
N LEU A 16 -29.86 -5.85 1.66
CA LEU A 16 -29.15 -5.91 2.94
C LEU A 16 -29.63 -7.12 3.75
N THR A 17 -30.95 -7.30 3.91
CA THR A 17 -31.52 -8.43 4.64
C THR A 17 -31.21 -9.78 3.98
N ALA A 18 -31.19 -9.84 2.65
CA ALA A 18 -30.79 -11.05 1.93
C ALA A 18 -29.32 -11.39 2.18
N ARG A 19 -28.44 -10.38 2.21
CA ARG A 19 -27.01 -10.55 2.52
C ARG A 19 -26.80 -10.97 3.97
N GLU A 20 -27.52 -10.37 4.91
CA GLU A 20 -27.46 -10.75 6.33
C GLU A 20 -27.89 -12.21 6.53
N LYS A 21 -28.97 -12.66 5.88
CA LYS A 21 -29.38 -14.06 5.92
C LYS A 21 -28.36 -15.01 5.30
N ALA A 22 -27.72 -14.62 4.20
CA ALA A 22 -26.68 -15.43 3.57
C ALA A 22 -25.44 -15.56 4.48
N VAL A 23 -25.05 -14.47 5.16
CA VAL A 23 -23.97 -14.47 6.15
C VAL A 23 -24.33 -15.36 7.35
N GLN A 24 -25.57 -15.27 7.83
CA GLN A 24 -26.05 -16.09 8.94
C GLN A 24 -26.01 -17.58 8.61
N SER A 25 -26.52 -17.97 7.43
CA SER A 25 -26.50 -19.36 6.97
C SER A 25 -25.07 -19.88 6.77
N SER A 26 -24.16 -19.06 6.26
CA SER A 26 -22.75 -19.44 6.12
C SER A 26 -22.07 -19.59 7.49
N ASN A 27 -22.43 -18.78 8.49
CA ASN A 27 -21.90 -18.90 9.84
C ASN A 27 -22.42 -20.15 10.55
N GLU A 28 -23.69 -20.51 10.33
CA GLU A 28 -24.26 -21.77 10.84
C GLU A 28 -23.55 -22.98 10.22
N GLU A 29 -23.33 -22.99 8.90
CA GLU A 29 -22.55 -24.06 8.24
C GLU A 29 -21.09 -24.15 8.75
N ILE A 30 -20.48 -23.01 9.08
CA ILE A 30 -19.15 -22.96 9.70
C ILE A 30 -19.19 -23.53 11.13
N ASN A 31 -20.20 -23.19 11.94
CA ASN A 31 -20.35 -23.68 13.30
C ASN A 31 -20.58 -25.19 13.33
N ASP A 32 -21.44 -25.71 12.45
CA ASP A 32 -21.68 -27.16 12.33
C ASP A 32 -20.38 -27.91 11.99
N ARG A 33 -19.56 -27.31 11.11
CA ARG A 33 -18.22 -27.85 10.77
C ARG A 33 -17.20 -27.73 11.89
N ILE A 34 -17.36 -26.77 12.80
CA ILE A 34 -16.52 -26.62 13.99
C ILE A 34 -16.92 -27.66 15.04
N GLU A 35 -18.21 -27.92 15.23
CA GLU A 35 -18.71 -29.00 16.11
C GLU A 35 -18.23 -30.38 15.62
N ASP A 36 -18.28 -30.64 14.31
CA ASP A 36 -17.71 -31.86 13.71
C ASP A 36 -16.19 -31.99 13.92
N ALA A 37 -15.50 -30.88 14.19
CA ALA A 37 -14.07 -30.83 14.45
C ALA A 37 -13.70 -30.93 15.95
N GLU A 38 -14.66 -31.06 16.88
CA GLU A 38 -14.40 -31.18 18.33
C GLU A 38 -13.62 -32.45 18.73
N GLY A 39 -13.43 -33.41 17.81
CA GLY A 39 -12.54 -34.56 17.98
C GLY A 39 -11.10 -34.34 17.49
N VAL A 40 -10.82 -33.22 16.82
CA VAL A 40 -9.49 -32.85 16.32
C VAL A 40 -8.81 -32.09 17.46
N GLY A 41 -8.05 -32.81 18.28
CA GLY A 41 -7.33 -32.21 19.41
C GLY A 41 -6.50 -30.98 18.99
N GLU A 42 -6.26 -30.09 19.95
CA GLU A 42 -5.50 -28.83 19.77
C GLU A 42 -4.31 -29.00 18.81
N PRO A 43 -4.14 -28.11 17.81
CA PRO A 43 -3.02 -28.17 16.88
C PRO A 43 -1.70 -28.26 17.64
N ARG A 44 -1.03 -29.42 17.55
CA ARG A 44 0.28 -29.62 18.16
C ARG A 44 1.36 -29.36 17.12
N ASP A 45 2.27 -28.44 17.46
CA ASP A 45 3.50 -28.24 16.69
C ASP A 45 4.23 -29.58 16.54
N THR A 46 4.19 -30.10 15.32
CA THR A 46 4.82 -31.38 14.96
C THR A 46 5.96 -31.09 14.00
N LYS A 47 7.13 -31.67 14.28
CA LYS A 47 8.32 -31.55 13.40
C LYS A 47 8.12 -32.10 11.98
N GLN A 48 6.95 -32.70 11.69
CA GLN A 48 6.56 -33.26 10.41
C GLN A 48 5.72 -32.30 9.55
N LEU A 49 5.15 -31.24 10.11
CA LEU A 49 4.42 -30.21 9.35
C LEU A 49 5.40 -29.15 8.84
N THR A 50 6.32 -29.57 7.98
CA THR A 50 7.08 -28.62 7.19
C THR A 50 6.27 -28.28 5.96
N LEU A 51 5.80 -27.03 5.83
CA LEU A 51 5.32 -26.54 4.54
C LEU A 51 6.40 -26.85 3.51
N ASN A 52 6.02 -27.48 2.39
CA ASN A 52 6.96 -27.72 1.29
C ASN A 52 7.64 -26.38 0.98
N ARG A 53 8.98 -26.36 0.89
CA ARG A 53 9.75 -25.14 0.64
C ARG A 53 9.31 -24.41 -0.64
N GLY A 54 8.72 -25.12 -1.61
CA GLY A 54 8.11 -24.50 -2.81
C GLY A 54 6.75 -23.82 -2.57
N CYS A 55 6.12 -24.03 -1.40
CA CYS A 55 4.81 -23.48 -1.07
C CYS A 55 4.90 -22.07 -0.43
N SER A 56 6.07 -21.67 0.08
CA SER A 56 6.28 -20.30 0.60
C SER A 56 6.12 -19.21 -0.46
N ASP A 57 6.25 -19.57 -1.73
CA ASP A 57 6.06 -18.66 -2.87
C ASP A 57 4.64 -18.71 -3.44
N SER A 58 3.76 -19.54 -2.86
CA SER A 58 2.36 -19.57 -3.25
C SER A 58 1.68 -18.25 -2.89
N LYS A 59 0.92 -17.71 -3.85
CA LYS A 59 0.06 -16.54 -3.64
C LYS A 59 -0.91 -16.72 -2.46
N LEU A 60 -1.36 -17.96 -2.22
CA LEU A 60 -2.26 -18.27 -1.10
C LEU A 60 -1.53 -18.19 0.24
N VAL A 61 -0.30 -18.69 0.33
CA VAL A 61 0.49 -18.64 1.56
C VAL A 61 0.92 -17.20 1.86
N VAL A 62 1.32 -16.44 0.84
CA VAL A 62 1.63 -15.01 0.99
C VAL A 62 0.39 -14.22 1.40
N GLY A 63 -0.76 -14.52 0.80
CA GLY A 63 -2.04 -13.92 1.17
C GLY A 63 -2.39 -14.23 2.63
N LEU A 64 -2.31 -15.49 3.06
CA LEU A 64 -2.61 -15.91 4.43
C LEU A 64 -1.66 -15.28 5.44
N TRP A 65 -0.35 -15.25 5.15
CA TRP A 65 0.65 -14.58 5.98
C TRP A 65 0.37 -13.08 6.08
N ALA A 66 0.09 -12.41 4.96
CA ALA A 66 -0.28 -10.99 4.94
C ALA A 66 -1.56 -10.72 5.75
N SER A 67 -2.60 -11.53 5.56
CA SER A 67 -3.85 -11.44 6.33
C SER A 67 -3.60 -11.64 7.81
N ALA A 68 -2.75 -12.61 8.20
CA ALA A 68 -2.41 -12.83 9.61
C ALA A 68 -1.67 -11.62 10.22
N LEU A 69 -0.77 -10.97 9.49
CA LEU A 69 -0.09 -9.76 9.95
C LEU A 69 -1.02 -8.54 10.03
N LEU A 70 -1.93 -8.40 9.07
CA LEU A 70 -2.86 -7.27 9.00
C LEU A 70 -4.05 -7.41 9.96
N LEU A 71 -4.52 -8.63 10.22
CA LEU A 71 -5.73 -8.92 11.01
C LEU A 71 -5.46 -9.53 12.40
N GLY A 72 -4.28 -10.11 12.63
CA GLY A 72 -3.97 -10.81 13.89
C GLY A 72 -3.89 -9.87 15.10
N SER A 73 -4.00 -10.40 16.31
CA SER A 73 -4.03 -9.65 17.58
C SER A 73 -2.75 -8.86 17.91
N SER A 74 -1.67 -9.08 17.15
CA SER A 74 -0.50 -8.19 17.08
C SER A 74 -0.68 -7.05 16.07
N ALA A 75 -1.93 -6.75 15.68
CA ALA A 75 -2.34 -5.81 14.64
C ALA A 75 -1.43 -4.60 14.68
N HIS A 76 -0.59 -4.53 13.66
CA HIS A 76 0.58 -3.69 13.67
C HIS A 76 0.14 -2.25 13.83
N ARG A 77 0.72 -1.60 14.84
CA ARG A 77 0.68 -0.15 15.00
C ARG A 77 1.13 0.43 13.67
N LEU A 78 0.24 1.11 12.96
CA LEU A 78 0.60 1.81 11.74
C LEU A 78 1.85 2.62 12.03
N THR A 79 2.89 2.41 11.23
CA THR A 79 4.13 3.16 11.36
C THR A 79 3.79 4.61 11.13
N THR A 80 3.99 5.42 12.17
CA THR A 80 3.80 6.87 12.07
C THR A 80 4.91 7.43 11.17
N LEU A 81 4.51 7.85 9.97
CA LEU A 81 5.37 8.42 8.95
C LEU A 81 4.94 9.85 8.63
N HIS A 82 5.90 10.74 8.46
CA HIS A 82 5.66 12.11 8.01
C HIS A 82 6.56 12.42 6.82
N PHE A 83 6.08 13.24 5.89
CA PHE A 83 6.88 13.73 4.78
C PHE A 83 7.93 14.72 5.28
N GLU A 84 9.17 14.50 4.84
CA GLU A 84 10.30 15.34 5.17
C GLU A 84 10.36 16.56 4.26
N ALA A 85 10.00 17.74 4.78
CA ALA A 85 9.90 18.99 4.03
C ALA A 85 11.16 19.35 3.22
N GLN A 86 12.34 18.96 3.72
CA GLN A 86 13.63 19.13 3.03
C GLN A 86 13.76 18.30 1.75
N THR A 87 13.05 17.17 1.65
CA THR A 87 13.06 16.30 0.47
C THR A 87 12.04 16.71 -0.59
N VAL A 88 10.97 17.40 -0.18
CA VAL A 88 9.79 17.70 -1.02
C VAL A 88 10.18 18.57 -2.22
N SER A 89 9.81 18.10 -3.41
CA SER A 89 10.00 18.82 -4.66
C SER A 89 9.28 20.17 -4.69
N PRO A 90 9.83 21.21 -5.35
CA PRO A 90 9.14 22.47 -5.60
C PRO A 90 7.85 22.34 -6.44
N LEU A 91 7.61 21.17 -7.05
CA LEU A 91 6.36 20.84 -7.75
C LEU A 91 5.24 20.38 -6.80
N LEU A 92 5.53 20.29 -5.50
CA LEU A 92 4.60 19.84 -4.47
C LEU A 92 4.49 20.89 -3.38
N SER A 93 3.31 21.00 -2.78
CA SER A 93 3.12 21.66 -1.49
C SER A 93 2.85 20.61 -0.42
N LEU A 94 3.59 20.68 0.68
CA LEU A 94 3.35 19.89 1.88
C LEU A 94 2.39 20.65 2.80
N PHE A 95 1.33 19.99 3.26
CA PHE A 95 0.37 20.57 4.21
C PHE A 95 0.94 20.59 5.64
N ASN A 96 0.31 21.36 6.53
CA ASN A 96 0.80 21.57 7.90
C ASN A 96 0.84 20.29 8.76
N ASP A 97 0.04 19.28 8.39
CA ASP A 97 0.02 17.97 9.03
C ASP A 97 1.27 17.12 8.72
N GLN A 98 2.11 17.55 7.77
CA GLN A 98 3.23 16.80 7.22
C GLN A 98 2.84 15.42 6.64
N CYS A 99 1.55 15.18 6.43
CA CYS A 99 1.03 13.91 5.94
C CYS A 99 0.42 14.07 4.55
N THR A 100 0.10 15.29 4.11
CA THR A 100 -0.58 15.53 2.83
C THR A 100 0.31 16.27 1.83
N LEU A 101 0.54 15.67 0.66
CA LEU A 101 1.18 16.30 -0.48
C LEU A 101 0.14 16.70 -1.52
N THR A 102 0.28 17.90 -2.08
CA THR A 102 -0.56 18.38 -3.19
C THR A 102 0.31 18.79 -4.35
N PHE A 103 -0.03 18.34 -5.56
CA PHE A 103 0.65 18.71 -6.78
C PHE A 103 0.37 20.17 -7.17
N LEU A 104 1.41 20.88 -7.60
CA LEU A 104 1.34 22.26 -8.06
C LEU A 104 1.52 22.29 -9.58
N PRO A 105 0.44 22.53 -10.37
CA PRO A 105 0.52 22.55 -11.83
C PRO A 105 1.43 23.64 -12.40
N LYS A 106 1.69 24.69 -11.61
CA LYS A 106 2.56 25.80 -11.97
C LYS A 106 3.69 25.87 -10.95
N ARG A 107 4.93 25.94 -11.44
CA ARG A 107 6.11 26.20 -10.60
C ARG A 107 5.92 27.53 -9.86
N GLN A 108 6.22 27.53 -8.58
CA GLN A 108 6.24 28.77 -7.81
C GLN A 108 7.27 29.74 -8.38
N ARG A 109 6.98 31.04 -8.31
CA ARG A 109 7.87 32.10 -8.82
C ARG A 109 9.21 32.15 -8.08
N GLN A 110 9.23 31.73 -6.82
CA GLN A 110 10.44 31.64 -6.00
C GLN A 110 10.73 30.17 -5.75
N SER A 111 11.89 29.70 -6.23
CA SER A 111 12.36 28.36 -5.90
C SER A 111 12.88 28.36 -4.46
N PRO A 112 12.70 27.27 -3.71
CA PRO A 112 13.32 27.14 -2.39
C PRO A 112 14.84 27.26 -2.51
N PRO A 113 15.53 27.63 -1.41
CA PRO A 113 16.99 27.54 -1.34
C PRO A 113 17.48 26.15 -1.74
N TYR A 114 18.69 26.09 -2.32
CA TYR A 114 19.31 24.82 -2.67
C TYR A 114 19.49 23.96 -1.42
N ASP A 115 19.04 22.72 -1.52
CA ASP A 115 19.20 21.69 -0.50
C ASP A 115 19.54 20.37 -1.22
N PRO A 116 20.65 19.69 -0.88
CA PRO A 116 21.02 18.43 -1.53
C PRO A 116 19.98 17.32 -1.34
N ALA A 117 19.21 17.31 -0.24
CA ALA A 117 18.18 16.30 0.03
C ALA A 117 16.91 16.49 -0.82
N ARG A 118 16.69 17.70 -1.35
CA ARG A 118 15.49 18.08 -2.10
C ARG A 118 15.46 17.51 -3.52
N PHE A 119 14.34 16.96 -3.96
CA PHE A 119 14.15 16.69 -5.39
C PHE A 119 13.96 17.99 -6.18
N ASP A 120 14.66 18.19 -7.29
CA ASP A 120 14.57 19.44 -8.06
C ASP A 120 13.61 19.36 -9.26
N THR A 121 13.49 18.18 -9.87
CA THR A 121 12.85 18.01 -11.18
C THR A 121 11.60 17.15 -11.12
N TRP A 122 11.67 16.01 -10.44
CA TRP A 122 10.54 15.11 -10.29
C TRP A 122 9.67 15.53 -9.09
N PRO A 123 8.34 15.38 -9.15
CA PRO A 123 7.44 15.75 -8.05
C PRO A 123 7.45 14.65 -6.98
N ASN A 124 8.63 14.36 -6.43
CA ASN A 124 8.86 13.34 -5.42
C ASN A 124 8.96 13.96 -4.02
N ALA A 125 8.69 13.13 -3.02
CA ALA A 125 8.93 13.41 -1.60
C ALA A 125 9.20 12.09 -0.86
N LEU A 126 9.97 12.16 0.23
CA LEU A 126 10.21 11.03 1.11
C LEU A 126 9.63 11.27 2.49
N CYS A 127 9.35 10.16 3.17
CA CYS A 127 8.92 10.17 4.57
C CYS A 127 10.07 9.76 5.50
N SER A 128 9.91 10.07 6.78
CA SER A 128 10.73 9.57 7.88
C SER A 128 9.86 8.87 8.94
N PRO A 129 10.45 8.03 9.82
CA PRO A 129 11.85 7.60 9.85
C PRO A 129 12.23 6.54 8.79
N PRO A 130 13.53 6.33 8.51
CA PRO A 130 13.99 5.18 7.75
C PRO A 130 13.72 3.86 8.47
N MET A 131 13.32 2.85 7.71
CA MET A 131 13.00 1.50 8.19
C MET A 131 14.18 0.57 7.88
N SER A 132 14.73 -0.07 8.91
CA SER A 132 15.91 -0.95 8.81
C SER A 132 15.85 -2.19 9.71
N SER A 133 14.71 -2.44 10.35
CA SER A 133 14.48 -3.58 11.25
C SER A 133 12.99 -3.75 11.52
N GLY A 134 12.55 -4.96 11.86
CA GLY A 134 11.17 -5.23 12.25
C GLY A 134 10.17 -5.10 11.09
N THR A 135 8.88 -5.03 11.44
CA THR A 135 7.78 -4.99 10.48
C THR A 135 7.09 -3.63 10.56
N HIS A 136 6.84 -3.02 9.41
CA HIS A 136 6.27 -1.68 9.28
C HIS A 136 5.08 -1.71 8.34
N SER A 137 3.99 -1.04 8.69
CA SER A 137 2.82 -0.90 7.82
C SER A 137 2.34 0.55 7.78
N TRP A 138 1.95 1.02 6.61
CA TRP A 138 1.35 2.34 6.46
C TRP A 138 0.39 2.34 5.27
N VAL A 139 -0.54 3.29 5.29
CA VAL A 139 -1.55 3.43 4.24
C VAL A 139 -1.47 4.84 3.69
N LEU A 140 -1.52 4.97 2.36
CA LEU A 140 -1.73 6.26 1.71
C LEU A 140 -3.15 6.33 1.17
N ASP A 141 -3.84 7.43 1.47
CA ASP A 141 -5.03 7.87 0.77
C ASP A 141 -4.60 8.56 -0.53
N VAL A 142 -4.97 7.94 -1.66
CA VAL A 142 -4.68 8.43 -3.01
C VAL A 142 -5.92 9.05 -3.66
N GLY A 143 -7.05 9.06 -2.95
CA GLY A 143 -8.30 9.70 -3.32
C GLY A 143 -8.70 9.44 -4.76
N THR A 144 -8.82 10.52 -5.53
CA THR A 144 -9.17 10.47 -6.95
C THR A 144 -7.99 10.74 -7.89
N SER A 145 -6.78 10.89 -7.35
CA SER A 145 -5.57 11.23 -8.12
C SER A 145 -5.38 10.28 -9.30
N ALA A 146 -5.23 10.87 -10.49
CA ALA A 146 -5.02 10.16 -11.74
C ALA A 146 -3.54 9.87 -12.03
N ALA A 147 -2.61 10.47 -11.27
CA ALA A 147 -1.17 10.33 -11.49
C ALA A 147 -0.39 10.37 -10.17
N PHE A 148 0.02 9.20 -9.68
CA PHE A 148 0.83 9.07 -8.47
C PHE A 148 1.78 7.87 -8.54
N LYS A 149 2.81 7.91 -7.69
CA LYS A 149 3.63 6.76 -7.34
C LYS A 149 3.72 6.66 -5.82
N VAL A 150 3.62 5.45 -5.28
CA VAL A 150 3.76 5.17 -3.85
C VAL A 150 4.60 3.91 -3.67
N GLY A 151 5.53 3.93 -2.71
CA GLY A 151 6.43 2.81 -2.49
C GLY A 151 7.54 3.14 -1.52
N VAL A 152 8.70 2.57 -1.78
CA VAL A 152 9.92 2.78 -0.98
C VAL A 152 11.11 3.04 -1.87
N CYS A 153 12.13 3.69 -1.31
CA CYS A 153 13.43 3.81 -1.93
C CYS A 153 14.54 3.75 -0.88
N TYR A 154 15.77 3.48 -1.33
CA TYR A 154 16.94 3.71 -0.48
C TYR A 154 17.14 5.20 -0.22
N SER A 155 17.78 5.51 0.92
CA SER A 155 18.18 6.87 1.26
C SER A 155 19.15 7.48 0.22
N SER A 156 19.97 6.63 -0.40
CA SER A 156 20.96 6.98 -1.42
C SER A 156 20.40 7.21 -2.84
N ILE A 157 19.08 7.26 -3.03
CA ILE A 157 18.49 7.63 -4.33
C ILE A 157 18.93 9.04 -4.75
N GLU A 158 19.21 9.20 -6.05
CA GLU A 158 19.59 10.49 -6.61
C GLU A 158 18.45 11.50 -6.48
N ARG A 159 18.79 12.76 -6.21
CA ARG A 159 17.81 13.82 -5.94
C ARG A 159 17.70 14.81 -7.09
N LYS A 160 18.71 14.86 -7.96
CA LYS A 160 18.87 15.94 -8.93
C LYS A 160 18.69 15.48 -10.37
N GLY A 161 18.20 16.41 -11.19
CA GLY A 161 18.08 16.27 -12.63
C GLY A 161 16.82 15.53 -13.11
N SER A 162 16.58 15.63 -14.42
CA SER A 162 15.45 15.02 -15.13
C SER A 162 15.66 13.55 -15.50
N GLY A 163 16.84 12.99 -15.21
CA GLY A 163 17.19 11.62 -15.55
C GLY A 163 16.45 10.57 -14.72
N ASN A 164 16.60 9.31 -15.12
CA ASN A 164 16.00 8.16 -14.44
C ASN A 164 16.56 7.91 -13.03
N ALA A 165 17.78 8.36 -12.74
CA ALA A 165 18.41 8.20 -11.43
C ALA A 165 17.55 8.77 -10.29
N ALA A 166 16.89 9.91 -10.51
CA ALA A 166 16.00 10.56 -9.53
C ALA A 166 14.51 10.21 -9.72
N ARG A 167 14.16 9.46 -10.77
CA ARG A 167 12.76 9.11 -11.10
C ARG A 167 12.37 7.81 -10.39
N LEU A 168 11.44 7.88 -9.44
CA LEU A 168 10.96 6.69 -8.72
C LEU A 168 10.48 5.58 -9.67
N GLY A 169 10.95 4.35 -9.43
CA GLY A 169 10.65 3.15 -10.22
C GLY A 169 11.52 2.94 -11.46
N TYR A 170 12.36 3.91 -11.84
CA TYR A 170 13.21 3.87 -13.05
C TYR A 170 14.70 3.70 -12.72
N ASN A 171 15.01 3.22 -11.53
CA ASN A 171 16.35 2.96 -11.04
C ASN A 171 16.34 1.74 -10.10
N THR A 172 17.52 1.22 -9.80
CA THR A 172 17.73 0.07 -8.91
C THR A 172 17.49 0.38 -7.43
N LYS A 173 17.20 1.63 -7.07
CA LYS A 173 17.09 2.11 -5.68
C LYS A 173 15.66 2.38 -5.24
N SER A 174 14.65 2.06 -6.06
CA SER A 174 13.25 2.34 -5.75
C SER A 174 12.31 1.24 -6.26
N TRP A 175 11.28 0.95 -5.46
CA TRP A 175 10.22 -0.02 -5.72
C TRP A 175 8.89 0.66 -5.44
N VAL A 176 8.08 0.89 -6.48
CA VAL A 176 6.86 1.70 -6.35
C VAL A 176 5.71 1.09 -7.13
N LEU A 177 4.49 1.24 -6.61
CA LEU A 177 3.30 1.23 -7.44
C LEU A 177 3.15 2.57 -8.13
N SER A 178 2.85 2.54 -9.43
CA SER A 178 2.59 3.69 -10.27
C SER A 178 1.17 3.60 -10.81
N HIS A 179 0.41 4.66 -10.63
CA HIS A 179 -0.89 4.85 -11.25
C HIS A 179 -0.82 6.05 -12.20
N TYR A 180 -1.22 5.85 -13.46
CA TYR A 180 -1.29 6.90 -14.46
C TYR A 180 -2.48 6.67 -15.38
N GLU A 181 -3.40 7.63 -15.46
CA GLU A 181 -4.57 7.61 -16.36
C GLU A 181 -5.44 6.33 -16.29
N GLY A 182 -5.48 5.67 -15.12
CA GLY A 182 -6.27 4.46 -14.90
C GLY A 182 -5.46 3.16 -14.95
N ASP A 183 -4.23 3.21 -15.47
CA ASP A 183 -3.32 2.07 -15.46
C ASP A 183 -2.55 2.00 -14.14
N LEU A 184 -2.62 0.84 -13.48
CA LEU A 184 -1.83 0.53 -12.30
C LEU A 184 -0.71 -0.44 -12.67
N SER A 185 0.51 -0.15 -12.23
CA SER A 185 1.65 -1.03 -12.43
C SER A 185 2.60 -0.98 -11.25
N PHE A 186 3.34 -2.05 -11.05
CA PHE A 186 4.54 -2.05 -10.22
C PHE A 186 5.75 -1.68 -11.07
N CYS A 187 6.60 -0.78 -10.56
CA CYS A 187 7.78 -0.26 -11.25
C CYS A 187 9.04 -0.44 -10.40
N HIS A 188 10.08 -1.04 -10.99
CA HIS A 188 11.42 -1.14 -10.43
C HIS A 188 12.45 -1.26 -11.56
N ASP A 189 13.58 -0.54 -11.46
CA ASP A 189 14.67 -0.59 -12.44
C ASP A 189 14.22 -0.38 -13.91
N GLY A 190 13.23 0.50 -14.12
CA GLY A 190 12.66 0.77 -15.44
C GLY A 190 11.76 -0.33 -15.99
N CYS A 191 11.62 -1.45 -15.27
CA CYS A 191 10.70 -2.52 -15.60
C CYS A 191 9.33 -2.27 -14.97
N ASN A 192 8.27 -2.48 -15.75
CA ASN A 192 6.89 -2.27 -15.33
C ASN A 192 6.11 -3.59 -15.41
N VAL A 193 5.40 -3.93 -14.33
CA VAL A 193 4.49 -5.07 -14.26
C VAL A 193 3.07 -4.55 -14.09
N GLY A 194 2.22 -4.70 -15.09
CA GLY A 194 0.83 -4.26 -15.02
C GLY A 194 0.03 -5.00 -13.95
N ILE A 195 -0.85 -4.29 -13.25
CA ILE A 195 -1.69 -4.83 -12.18
C ILE A 195 -3.15 -4.52 -12.51
N THR A 196 -3.96 -5.58 -12.57
CA THR A 196 -5.40 -5.46 -12.78
C THR A 196 -6.11 -5.37 -11.44
N VAL A 197 -6.90 -4.31 -11.25
CA VAL A 197 -7.76 -4.12 -10.08
C VAL A 197 -9.22 -4.11 -10.52
N ALA A 198 -10.10 -4.72 -9.72
CA ALA A 198 -11.53 -4.78 -10.04
C ALA A 198 -12.22 -3.41 -9.90
N LYS A 199 -11.67 -2.53 -9.06
CA LYS A 199 -12.17 -1.18 -8.80
C LYS A 199 -11.00 -0.22 -8.69
N LYS A 200 -11.24 1.06 -8.99
CA LYS A 200 -10.24 2.12 -8.78
C LYS A 200 -9.86 2.19 -7.29
N LEU A 201 -8.56 2.15 -7.02
CA LEU A 201 -8.03 2.26 -5.66
C LEU A 201 -8.23 3.68 -5.12
N LYS A 202 -8.75 3.79 -3.90
CA LYS A 202 -8.78 5.04 -3.12
C LYS A 202 -7.65 5.09 -2.09
N ARG A 203 -7.15 3.93 -1.69
CA ARG A 203 -6.03 3.79 -0.77
C ARG A 203 -5.08 2.72 -1.27
N VAL A 204 -3.82 2.85 -0.86
CA VAL A 204 -2.80 1.83 -1.07
C VAL A 204 -2.12 1.56 0.26
N GLY A 205 -2.17 0.30 0.69
CA GLY A 205 -1.46 -0.18 1.85
C GLY A 205 -0.11 -0.73 1.48
N LEU A 206 0.88 -0.49 2.34
CA LEU A 206 2.22 -1.05 2.24
C LEU A 206 2.57 -1.73 3.54
N LEU A 207 3.23 -2.88 3.42
CA LEU A 207 3.76 -3.64 4.53
C LEU A 207 5.19 -4.06 4.19
N LEU A 208 6.14 -3.60 4.98
CA LEU A 208 7.54 -4.00 4.91
C LEU A 208 7.85 -4.93 6.08
N ASP A 209 8.15 -6.19 5.78
CA ASP A 209 8.72 -7.11 6.74
C ASP A 209 10.23 -7.22 6.53
N TRP A 210 10.99 -6.46 7.32
CA TRP A 210 12.44 -6.39 7.19
C TRP A 210 13.13 -7.74 7.47
N PRO A 211 12.77 -8.52 8.53
CA PRO A 211 13.38 -9.83 8.77
C PRO A 211 13.27 -10.79 7.59
N SER A 212 12.11 -10.88 6.92
CA SER A 212 11.95 -11.73 5.73
C SER A 212 12.31 -11.04 4.42
N GLN A 213 12.72 -9.76 4.46
CA GLN A 213 13.10 -8.97 3.29
C GLN A 213 11.98 -8.91 2.23
N THR A 214 10.74 -8.77 2.72
CA THR A 214 9.52 -8.78 1.90
C THR A 214 8.82 -7.42 1.99
N LEU A 215 8.51 -6.83 0.84
CA LEU A 215 7.67 -5.66 0.70
C LEU A 215 6.38 -6.06 -0.01
N LEU A 216 5.25 -5.78 0.62
CA LEU A 216 3.92 -6.09 0.13
C LEU A 216 3.16 -4.80 -0.15
N PHE A 217 2.49 -4.76 -1.30
CA PHE A 217 1.50 -3.75 -1.64
C PHE A 217 0.13 -4.40 -1.65
N TYR A 218 -0.85 -3.75 -1.02
CA TYR A 218 -2.21 -4.27 -0.92
C TYR A 218 -3.26 -3.17 -1.04
N ASP A 219 -4.48 -3.56 -1.41
CA ASP A 219 -5.65 -2.71 -1.32
C ASP A 219 -6.26 -2.87 0.09
N PRO A 220 -6.26 -1.83 0.94
CA PRO A 220 -6.83 -1.92 2.29
C PRO A 220 -8.35 -2.14 2.30
N GLU A 221 -9.07 -1.84 1.22
CA GLU A 221 -10.53 -1.99 1.17
C GLU A 221 -10.94 -3.43 0.88
N SER A 222 -10.29 -4.07 -0.09
CA SER A 222 -10.55 -5.47 -0.44
C SER A 222 -9.63 -6.47 0.28
N MET A 223 -8.61 -5.99 0.99
CA MET A 223 -7.52 -6.79 1.57
C MET A 223 -6.78 -7.64 0.53
N SER A 224 -6.85 -7.27 -0.75
CA SER A 224 -6.22 -8.00 -1.83
C SER A 224 -4.77 -7.58 -2.00
N VAL A 225 -3.90 -8.58 -2.25
CA VAL A 225 -2.50 -8.34 -2.57
C VAL A 225 -2.38 -7.82 -3.99
N LEU A 226 -1.78 -6.63 -4.13
CA LEU A 226 -1.53 -5.99 -5.42
C LEU A 226 -0.19 -6.44 -6.00
N HIS A 227 0.86 -6.44 -5.17
CA HIS A 227 2.19 -6.85 -5.58
C HIS A 227 3.05 -7.27 -4.38
N VAL A 228 4.02 -8.16 -4.62
CA VAL A 228 4.96 -8.65 -3.60
C VAL A 228 6.36 -8.56 -4.16
N VAL A 229 7.24 -7.94 -3.41
CA VAL A 229 8.67 -7.85 -3.70
C VAL A 229 9.41 -8.65 -2.64
N ARG A 230 10.28 -9.56 -3.08
CA ARG A 230 11.30 -10.17 -2.23
C ARG A 230 12.64 -9.74 -2.76
N HIS A 231 13.34 -8.93 -1.98
CA HIS A 231 14.59 -8.33 -2.39
C HIS A 231 15.48 -8.22 -1.17
N ALA A 232 16.75 -8.58 -1.30
CA ALA A 232 17.73 -8.41 -0.23
C ALA A 232 18.08 -6.92 -0.11
N PHE A 233 17.29 -6.18 0.67
CA PHE A 233 17.48 -4.74 0.86
C PHE A 233 18.80 -4.49 1.57
N SER A 234 19.68 -3.72 0.92
CA SER A 234 21.05 -3.47 1.40
C SER A 234 21.20 -2.19 2.21
N GLU A 235 20.19 -1.31 2.18
CA GLU A 235 20.17 -0.02 2.85
C GLU A 235 18.80 0.22 3.50
N PRO A 236 18.72 1.03 4.57
CA PRO A 236 17.44 1.43 5.15
C PRO A 236 16.49 2.02 4.10
N LEU A 237 15.23 1.63 4.17
CA LEU A 237 14.19 2.06 3.25
C LEU A 237 13.44 3.28 3.80
N LEU A 238 13.19 4.25 2.93
CA LEU A 238 12.31 5.38 3.20
C LEU A 238 11.03 5.17 2.40
N ALA A 239 9.87 5.45 3.00
CA ALA A 239 8.63 5.54 2.23
C ALA A 239 8.74 6.71 1.26
N ALA A 240 8.35 6.49 0.01
CA ALA A 240 8.54 7.41 -1.09
C ALA A 240 7.22 7.62 -1.84
N CYS A 241 6.94 8.87 -2.22
CA CYS A 241 5.78 9.24 -3.01
C CYS A 241 6.18 10.17 -4.15
N ALA A 242 5.49 10.06 -5.28
CA ALA A 242 5.44 11.10 -6.28
C ALA A 242 3.98 11.42 -6.64
N VAL A 243 3.63 12.69 -6.79
CA VAL A 243 2.26 13.11 -7.09
C VAL A 243 2.28 14.09 -8.26
N ALA A 244 1.54 13.77 -9.32
CA ALA A 244 1.42 14.63 -10.52
C ALA A 244 -0.03 14.98 -10.85
N ASP A 245 -0.97 14.64 -9.97
CA ASP A 245 -2.37 15.04 -10.02
C ASP A 245 -2.97 15.10 -8.61
N GLN A 246 -3.69 16.18 -8.29
CA GLN A 246 -4.36 16.40 -7.01
C GLN A 246 -3.43 16.19 -5.78
N SER A 247 -3.83 15.33 -4.85
CA SER A 247 -3.17 15.15 -3.56
C SER A 247 -3.09 13.68 -3.16
N VAL A 248 -2.12 13.36 -2.31
CA VAL A 248 -1.97 12.06 -1.64
C VAL A 248 -1.64 12.33 -0.17
N SER A 249 -2.24 11.55 0.73
CA SER A 249 -2.08 11.70 2.19
C SER A 249 -1.69 10.40 2.88
N ILE A 250 -0.79 10.46 3.86
CA ILE A 250 -0.51 9.34 4.77
C ILE A 250 -1.66 9.27 5.79
N VAL A 251 -2.15 8.05 6.06
CA VAL A 251 -3.20 7.78 7.05
C VAL A 251 -2.57 7.17 8.29
N HIS A 252 -2.91 7.72 9.47
CA HIS A 252 -2.53 7.21 10.78
C HIS A 252 -3.72 6.58 11.51
#